data_AF-B8XEN2-F1
#
_entry.id   AF-B8XEN2-F1
#
_cell.length_a   1.000
_cell.length_b   1.000
_cell.length_c   1.000
_cell.angle_alpha   90.00
_cell.angle_beta   90.00
_cell.angle_gamma   90.00
#
_symmetry.space_group_name_H-M   'P 1'
#
loop_
_entity.id
_entity.type
_entity.pdbx_description
1 polymer ?
#
loop_
_entity_poly.entity_id
_entity_poly.type
_entity_poly.pdbx_seq_one_letter_code
_entity_poly.pdbx_strand_id
1 'polypeptide(L)'
;VSVFGNDVDAYYEKLLSGESGISLIDRFDASKFPTRFGGQIRGFSSEGYIDGKNERRLDDCLKYCIVAGKKALESANLGGDKLNT
;
A
#
# COMPACT_ATOMS: atom_id res chain seq x y z
N VAL A 1 0.72 -1.69 3.74
CA VAL A 1 0.07 -0.76 2.78
C VAL A 1 -1.43 -0.85 3.01
N SER A 2 -2.09 0.29 3.21
CA SER A 2 -3.52 0.37 3.53
C SER A 2 -4.18 1.55 2.79
N VAL A 3 -5.49 1.70 2.98
CA VAL A 3 -6.27 2.85 2.48
C VAL A 3 -5.78 4.20 3.03
N PHE A 4 -5.01 4.17 4.11
CA PHE A 4 -4.42 5.36 4.74
C PHE A 4 -2.96 5.60 4.32
N GLY A 5 -2.46 4.86 3.33
CA GLY A 5 -1.12 5.00 2.79
C GLY A 5 -0.21 3.82 3.12
N ASN A 6 1.10 4.04 3.04
CA ASN A 6 2.12 3.01 3.28
C ASN A 6 2.93 3.24 4.57
N ASP A 7 2.59 4.26 5.36
CA ASP A 7 3.19 4.54 6.68
C ASP A 7 2.48 3.74 7.78
N VAL A 8 3.24 3.16 8.71
CA VAL A 8 2.69 2.24 9.72
C VAL A 8 2.05 2.98 10.89
N ASP A 9 2.64 4.11 11.29
CA ASP A 9 2.19 4.91 12.42
C ASP A 9 0.90 5.62 12.06
N ALA A 10 0.86 6.26 10.87
CA ALA A 10 -0.36 6.88 10.35
C ALA A 10 -1.50 5.87 10.18
N TYR A 11 -1.22 4.63 9.78
CA TYR A 11 -2.22 3.57 9.74
C TYR A 11 -2.74 3.22 11.14
N TYR A 12 -1.83 3.06 12.11
CA TYR A 12 -2.18 2.65 13.47
C TYR A 12 -2.97 3.72 14.22
N GLU A 13 -2.58 5.00 14.10
CA GLU A 13 -3.31 6.12 14.68
C GLU A 13 -4.76 6.18 14.19
N LYS A 14 -4.97 6.05 12.88
CA LYS A 14 -6.30 6.07 12.27
C LYS A 14 -7.15 4.86 12.62
N LEU A 15 -6.51 3.71 12.78
CA LEU A 15 -7.16 2.50 13.28
C LEU A 15 -7.67 2.73 14.70
N LEU A 16 -6.86 3.30 15.59
CA LEU A 16 -7.25 3.61 16.97
C LEU A 16 -8.33 4.69 17.05
N SER A 17 -8.33 5.66 16.14
CA SER A 17 -9.37 6.70 16.07
C SER A 17 -10.69 6.21 15.43
N GLY A 18 -10.74 4.96 14.94
CA GLY A 18 -11.91 4.42 14.26
C GLY A 18 -12.23 5.12 12.94
N GLU A 19 -11.23 5.72 12.28
CA GLU A 19 -11.44 6.40 11.00
C GLU A 19 -11.76 5.37 9.91
N SER A 20 -12.78 5.67 9.09
CA SER A 20 -13.11 4.87 7.91
C SER A 20 -12.41 5.41 6.68
N GLY A 21 -11.64 4.57 6.00
CA GLY A 21 -10.99 4.91 4.71
C GLY A 21 -11.86 4.62 3.49
N ILE A 22 -13.16 4.36 3.66
CA ILE A 22 -14.08 4.09 2.56
C ILE A 22 -14.54 5.41 1.93
N SER A 23 -14.38 5.55 0.62
CA SER A 23 -14.87 6.69 -0.15
C SER A 23 -15.62 6.22 -1.40
N LEU A 24 -16.20 7.16 -2.15
CA LEU A 24 -16.61 6.88 -3.53
C LEU A 24 -15.40 6.45 -4.37
N ILE A 25 -15.63 5.52 -5.30
CA ILE A 25 -14.64 5.05 -6.26
C ILE A 25 -14.44 6.15 -7.31
N ASP A 26 -13.20 6.61 -7.46
CA ASP A 26 -12.79 7.66 -8.40
C ASP A 26 -11.61 7.26 -9.29
N ARG A 27 -11.05 6.05 -9.09
CA ARG A 27 -9.99 5.49 -9.96
C ARG A 27 -10.49 5.11 -11.35
N PHE A 28 -11.79 4.94 -11.53
CA PHE A 28 -12.47 4.71 -12.81
C PHE A 28 -13.94 5.16 -12.73
N ASP A 29 -14.63 5.23 -13.88
CA ASP A 29 -16.06 5.53 -13.91
C ASP A 29 -16.88 4.36 -13.35
N ALA A 30 -17.28 4.49 -12.07
CA ALA A 30 -18.08 3.50 -11.37
C ALA A 30 -19.60 3.66 -11.57
N SER A 31 -20.07 4.60 -12.40
CA SER A 31 -21.50 4.96 -12.52
C SER A 31 -22.42 3.79 -12.92
N LYS A 32 -21.90 2.85 -13.71
CA LYS A 32 -22.64 1.68 -14.21
C LYS A 32 -22.69 0.51 -13.22
N PHE A 33 -21.96 0.59 -12.10
CA PHE A 33 -21.90 -0.47 -11.11
C PHE A 33 -22.93 -0.25 -9.99
N PRO A 34 -23.50 -1.33 -9.42
CA PRO A 34 -24.41 -1.25 -8.28
C PRO A 34 -23.70 -0.74 -7.02
N THR A 35 -22.43 -1.11 -6.83
CA THR A 35 -21.57 -0.63 -5.75
C THR A 35 -20.58 0.39 -6.28
N ARG A 36 -20.49 1.55 -5.62
CA ARG A 36 -19.71 2.71 -6.08
C ARG A 36 -18.75 3.28 -5.04
N PHE A 37 -18.56 2.56 -3.94
CA PHE A 37 -17.66 2.94 -2.86
C PHE A 37 -16.66 1.83 -2.61
N GLY A 38 -15.50 2.19 -2.08
CA GLY A 38 -14.43 1.25 -1.77
C GLY A 38 -13.29 1.92 -1.01
N GLY A 39 -12.47 1.09 -0.39
CA GLY A 39 -11.23 1.51 0.24
C GLY A 39 -10.13 1.66 -0.80
N GLN A 40 -9.99 2.85 -1.37
CA GLN A 40 -8.97 3.11 -2.38
C GLN A 40 -7.65 3.50 -1.73
N ILE A 41 -6.56 2.83 -2.09
CA ILE A 41 -5.21 3.20 -1.66
C ILE A 41 -4.81 4.48 -2.40
N ARG A 42 -4.54 5.54 -1.65
CA ARG A 42 -4.13 6.86 -2.15
C ARG A 42 -2.68 7.16 -1.74
N GLY A 43 -1.99 7.96 -2.56
CA GLY A 43 -0.63 8.41 -2.25
C GLY A 43 0.40 7.28 -2.13
N PHE A 44 0.16 6.13 -2.76
CA PHE A 44 1.13 5.05 -2.79
C PHE A 44 2.36 5.45 -3.62
N SER A 45 3.54 5.25 -3.04
CA SER A 45 4.82 5.33 -3.73
C SER A 45 5.60 4.04 -3.49
N SER A 46 6.21 3.53 -4.56
CA SER A 46 7.19 2.44 -4.54
C SER A 46 8.64 2.93 -4.62
N GLU A 47 8.85 4.24 -4.55
CA GLU A 47 10.19 4.84 -4.58
C GLU A 47 11.09 4.25 -3.49
N GLY A 48 12.34 3.95 -3.84
CA GLY A 48 13.29 3.28 -2.95
C GLY A 48 13.05 1.78 -2.74
N TYR A 49 11.87 1.25 -3.07
CA TYR A 49 11.52 -0.16 -2.87
C TYR A 49 11.51 -0.98 -4.17
N ILE A 50 11.18 -0.37 -5.30
CA ILE A 50 11.11 -1.01 -6.62
C ILE A 50 11.90 -0.16 -7.62
N ASP A 51 12.73 -0.80 -8.46
CA ASP A 51 13.42 -0.09 -9.53
C ASP A 51 12.44 0.39 -10.62
N GLY A 52 12.79 1.46 -11.35
CA GLY A 52 11.90 2.08 -12.34
C GLY A 52 11.51 1.16 -13.51
N LYS A 53 12.29 0.10 -13.80
CA LYS A 53 11.95 -0.87 -14.85
C LYS A 53 10.81 -1.78 -14.38
N ASN A 54 10.88 -2.26 -13.15
CA ASN A 54 9.87 -3.10 -12.53
C ASN A 54 8.63 -2.29 -12.11
N GLU A 55 8.80 -1.03 -11.71
CA GLU A 55 7.71 -0.11 -11.40
C GLU A 55 6.69 0.01 -12.55
N ARG A 56 7.16 0.04 -13.79
CA ARG A 56 6.28 0.14 -14.98
C ARG A 56 5.64 -1.20 -15.39
N ARG A 57 6.20 -2.32 -14.95
CA ARG A 57 5.79 -3.68 -15.40
C ARG A 57 4.88 -4.40 -14.41
N LEU A 58 5.01 -4.09 -13.13
CA LEU A 58 4.22 -4.72 -12.08
C LEU A 58 2.85 -4.08 -11.98
N ASP A 59 1.82 -4.88 -11.71
CA ASP A 59 0.53 -4.36 -11.31
C ASP A 59 0.58 -3.79 -9.88
N ASP A 60 -0.43 -3.01 -9.52
CA ASP A 60 -0.48 -2.32 -8.24
C ASP A 60 -0.51 -3.29 -7.04
N CYS A 61 -1.19 -4.44 -7.15
CA CYS A 61 -1.23 -5.44 -6.09
C CYS A 61 0.18 -5.99 -5.81
N LEU A 62 0.94 -6.35 -6.85
CA LEU A 62 2.32 -6.81 -6.70
C LEU A 62 3.22 -5.72 -6.09
N LYS A 63 3.06 -4.46 -6.51
CA LYS A 63 3.80 -3.34 -5.92
C LYS A 63 3.49 -3.19 -4.43
N TYR A 64 2.22 -3.28 -4.05
CA TYR A 64 1.81 -3.20 -2.64
C TYR A 64 2.43 -4.32 -1.82
N CYS A 65 2.42 -5.56 -2.34
CA CYS A 65 3.02 -6.71 -1.68
C CYS A 65 4.52 -6.54 -1.47
N ILE A 66 5.26 -6.11 -2.49
CA ILE A 66 6.72 -5.92 -2.39
C ILE A 66 7.06 -4.84 -1.37
N VAL A 67 6.39 -3.67 -1.44
CA VAL A 67 6.64 -2.57 -0.50
C VAL A 67 6.28 -2.98 0.92
N ALA A 68 5.13 -3.63 1.13
CA ALA A 68 4.72 -4.10 2.45
C ALA A 68 5.70 -5.14 3.03
N GLY A 69 6.14 -6.11 2.21
CA GLY A 69 7.08 -7.14 2.62
C GLY A 69 8.45 -6.57 3.00
N LYS A 70 8.98 -5.65 2.20
CA LYS A 70 10.26 -4.97 2.51
C LYS A 70 10.16 -4.15 3.78
N LYS A 71 9.10 -3.35 3.95
CA LYS A 71 8.85 -2.59 5.19
C LYS A 71 8.72 -3.50 6.42
N ALA A 72 8.11 -4.68 6.28
CA ALA A 72 8.02 -5.65 7.37
C ALA A 72 9.39 -6.21 7.76
N LEU A 73 10.24 -6.55 6.78
CA LEU A 73 11.61 -7.00 7.03
C LEU A 73 12.46 -5.90 7.68
N GLU A 74 12.32 -4.65 7.22
CA GLU A 74 12.98 -3.48 7.82
C GLU A 74 12.54 -3.30 9.28
N SER A 75 11.23 -3.33 9.55
CA SER A 75 10.67 -3.23 10.91
C SER A 75 11.10 -4.37 11.82
N ALA A 76 11.31 -5.57 11.27
CA ALA A 76 11.83 -6.72 12.00
C ALA A 76 13.36 -6.70 12.15
N ASN A 77 14.05 -5.70 11.61
CA ASN A 77 15.51 -5.62 11.53
C ASN A 77 16.16 -6.81 10.77
N LEU A 78 15.43 -7.37 9.81
CA LEU A 78 15.81 -8.50 8.95
C LEU A 78 16.06 -8.08 7.49
N GLY A 79 16.27 -6.80 7.21
CA GLY A 79 16.60 -6.30 5.87
C GLY A 79 18.08 -6.49 5.49
N GLY A 80 18.34 -6.74 4.20
CA GLY A 80 19.70 -6.82 3.61
C GLY A 80 20.43 -8.16 3.85
N ASP A 81 21.77 -8.13 3.89
CA ASP A 81 22.67 -9.29 4.10
C ASP A 81 22.46 -10.06 5.42
N LYS A 82 21.51 -9.64 6.25
CA LYS A 82 21.16 -10.26 7.54
C LYS A 82 20.37 -11.56 7.39
N LEU A 83 19.99 -11.93 6.18
CA LEU A 83 19.26 -13.17 5.87
C LEU A 83 20.17 -14.34 5.45
N ASN A 84 21.50 -14.21 5.59
CA ASN A 84 22.39 -15.35 5.44
C ASN A 84 22.22 -16.30 6.64
N THR A 85 21.57 -17.43 6.41
CA THR A 85 21.61 -18.61 7.30
C THR A 85 22.79 -19.48 6.93
#